data_AF-A0A8J6P322-F1
#
_entry.id   AF-A0A8J6P322-F1
#
_cell.length_a   1.000
_cell.length_b   1.000
_cell.length_c   1.000
_cell.angle_alpha   90.00
_cell.angle_beta   90.00
_cell.angle_gamma   90.00
#
_symmetry.space_group_name_H-M   'P 1'
#
loop_
_entity.id
_entity.type
_entity.pdbx_description
1 polymer ?
#
loop_
_entity_poly.entity_id
_entity_poly.type
_entity_poly.pdbx_seq_one_letter_code
_entity_poly.pdbx_strand_id
1 'polypeptide(L)'
;MKTPKIPEEDILFEISYQYRSSVQHLEREYLDLRICLRDAEADLRSDSQNQELVSRVDYLKNRLKELESRYPWISTGRPSEIPFWINSTA
;
A
#
# COMPACT_ATOMS: atom_id res chain seq x y z
N MET A 1 32.96 13.47 -15.29
CA MET A 1 31.89 12.63 -14.70
C MET A 1 31.54 11.55 -15.72
N LYS A 2 31.46 10.27 -15.31
CA LYS A 2 30.97 9.22 -16.20
C LYS A 2 29.47 9.39 -16.34
N THR A 3 28.96 9.52 -17.56
CA THR A 3 27.52 9.54 -17.82
C THR A 3 26.93 8.23 -17.30
N PRO A 4 25.90 8.24 -16.44
CA PRO A 4 25.27 7.01 -16.01
C PRO A 4 24.73 6.28 -17.24
N LYS A 5 25.11 5.01 -17.39
CA LYS A 5 24.63 4.18 -18.50
C LYS A 5 23.19 3.79 -18.16
N ILE A 6 22.23 4.44 -18.82
CA ILE A 6 20.82 4.04 -18.75
C ILE A 6 20.74 2.63 -19.34
N PRO A 7 20.14 1.65 -18.64
CA PRO A 7 19.91 0.32 -19.19
C PRO A 7 19.10 0.38 -20.49
N GLU A 8 19.18 -0.66 -21.30
CA GLU A 8 18.35 -0.79 -22.51
C GLU A 8 16.86 -0.83 -22.12
N GLU A 9 16.00 -0.38 -23.03
CA GLU A 9 14.57 -0.14 -22.76
C GLU A 9 13.83 -1.42 -22.34
N ASP A 10 14.18 -2.54 -22.96
CA ASP A 10 13.68 -3.88 -22.65
C ASP A 10 14.01 -4.32 -21.21
N ILE A 11 15.23 -4.05 -20.76
CA ILE A 11 15.67 -4.35 -19.39
C ILE A 11 14.91 -3.49 -18.38
N LEU A 12 14.72 -2.19 -18.68
CA LEU A 12 13.94 -1.30 -17.82
C LEU A 12 12.48 -1.73 -17.70
N PHE A 13 11.89 -2.18 -18.81
CA PHE A 13 10.53 -2.71 -18.83
C PHE A 13 10.42 -3.96 -17.96
N GLU A 14 11.33 -4.93 -18.11
CA GLU A 14 11.31 -6.17 -17.32
C GLU A 14 11.41 -5.90 -15.82
N ILE A 15 12.35 -5.05 -15.39
CA ILE A 15 12.52 -4.68 -13.98
C ILE A 15 11.24 -4.03 -13.44
N SER A 16 10.65 -3.10 -14.20
CA SER A 16 9.42 -2.40 -13.79
C SER A 16 8.23 -3.35 -13.69
N TYR A 17 8.11 -4.28 -14.64
CA TYR A 17 7.05 -5.28 -14.67
C TYR A 17 7.14 -6.25 -13.49
N GLN A 18 8.35 -6.76 -13.19
CA GLN A 18 8.57 -7.65 -12.05
C GLN A 18 8.27 -6.95 -10.72
N TYR A 19 8.73 -5.70 -10.59
CA TYR A 19 8.43 -4.89 -9.41
C TYR A 19 6.93 -4.68 -9.23
N ARG A 20 6.21 -4.23 -10.29
CA ARG A 20 4.75 -4.05 -10.27
C ARG A 20 4.03 -5.32 -9.81
N SER A 21 4.40 -6.46 -10.38
CA SER A 21 3.83 -7.76 -10.06
C SER A 21 4.05 -8.13 -8.59
N SER A 22 5.21 -7.75 -8.04
CA SER A 22 5.54 -8.01 -6.64
C SER A 22 4.77 -7.14 -5.63
N VAL A 23 4.23 -5.98 -6.02
CA VAL A 23 3.62 -5.02 -5.07
C VAL A 23 2.12 -4.82 -5.24
N GLN A 24 1.55 -5.23 -6.38
CA GLN A 24 0.12 -5.09 -6.66
C GLN A 24 -0.78 -5.76 -5.62
N HIS A 25 -0.34 -6.90 -5.06
CA HIS A 25 -1.11 -7.60 -4.03
C HIS A 25 -1.23 -6.77 -2.74
N LEU A 26 -0.20 -5.98 -2.39
CA LEU A 26 -0.21 -5.08 -1.24
C LEU A 26 -1.19 -3.93 -1.46
N GLU A 27 -1.19 -3.33 -2.66
CA GLU A 27 -2.16 -2.28 -3.02
C GLU A 27 -3.60 -2.79 -2.90
N ARG A 28 -3.86 -4.02 -3.38
CA ARG A 28 -5.17 -4.67 -3.23
C ARG A 28 -5.52 -4.89 -1.76
N GLU A 29 -4.63 -5.50 -0.98
CA GLU A 29 -4.85 -5.72 0.46
C GLU A 29 -5.19 -4.41 1.18
N TYR A 30 -4.45 -3.34 0.89
CA TYR A 30 -4.68 -2.03 1.50
C TYR A 30 -6.06 -1.47 1.17
N LEU A 31 -6.50 -1.56 -0.09
CA LEU A 31 -7.84 -1.09 -0.48
C LEU A 31 -8.96 -1.94 0.15
N ASP A 32 -8.78 -3.26 0.17
CA ASP A 32 -9.75 -4.19 0.77
C ASP A 32 -9.89 -3.93 2.28
N LEU A 33 -8.78 -3.70 2.99
CA LEU A 33 -8.78 -3.33 4.41
C LEU A 33 -9.50 -2.01 4.67
N ARG A 34 -9.34 -1.00 3.79
CA ARG A 34 -10.04 0.28 3.92
C ARG A 34 -11.55 0.15 3.71
N ILE A 35 -11.98 -0.71 2.79
CA ILE A 35 -13.40 -1.03 2.59
C ILE A 35 -13.96 -1.72 3.85
N CYS A 36 -13.28 -2.76 4.33
CA CYS A 36 -13.66 -3.47 5.55
C CYS A 36 -13.74 -2.53 6.76
N LEU A 37 -12.80 -1.60 6.91
CA LEU A 37 -12.80 -0.64 8.00
C LEU A 37 -13.98 0.33 7.90
N ARG A 38 -14.22 0.90 6.72
CA ARG A 38 -15.35 1.80 6.47
C ARG A 38 -16.67 1.12 6.86
N ASP A 39 -16.85 -0.12 6.45
CA ASP A 39 -18.07 -0.88 6.68
C ASP A 39 -18.22 -1.22 8.18
N ALA A 40 -17.16 -1.70 8.83
CA ALA A 40 -17.16 -1.96 10.27
C ALA A 40 -17.42 -0.69 11.11
N GLU A 41 -16.89 0.46 10.70
CA GLU A 41 -17.17 1.75 11.36
C GLU A 41 -18.63 2.21 11.13
N ALA A 42 -19.23 1.87 9.98
CA ALA A 42 -20.65 2.14 9.73
C ALA A 42 -21.56 1.27 10.59
N ASP A 43 -21.22 -0.01 10.74
CA ASP A 43 -21.93 -0.94 11.61
C ASP A 43 -21.81 -0.50 13.08
N LEU A 44 -20.61 -0.11 13.52
CA LEU A 44 -20.38 0.37 14.90
C LEU A 44 -21.13 1.67 15.19
N ARG A 45 -21.31 2.56 14.20
CA ARG A 45 -22.18 3.74 14.37
C ARG A 45 -23.64 3.36 14.59
N SER A 46 -24.07 2.24 14.02
CA SER A 46 -25.44 1.73 14.14
C SER A 46 -25.65 0.96 15.45
N ASP A 47 -24.61 0.30 15.95
CA ASP A 47 -24.61 -0.43 17.23
C ASP A 47 -23.32 -0.16 18.03
N SER A 48 -23.32 0.95 18.78
CA SER A 48 -22.13 1.48 19.45
C SER A 48 -21.67 0.70 20.69
N GLN A 49 -22.47 -0.23 21.19
CA GLN A 49 -22.12 -1.06 22.34
C GLN A 49 -21.60 -2.44 21.95
N ASN A 50 -21.52 -2.74 20.65
CA ASN A 50 -21.04 -4.01 20.16
C ASN A 50 -19.53 -4.15 20.29
N GLN A 51 -19.08 -4.90 21.30
CA GLN A 51 -17.66 -5.13 21.58
C GLN A 51 -16.91 -5.86 20.45
N GLU A 52 -17.61 -6.69 19.66
CA GLU A 52 -17.02 -7.37 18.51
C GLU A 52 -16.66 -6.35 17.42
N LEU A 53 -17.57 -5.41 17.13
CA LEU A 53 -17.33 -4.35 16.15
C LEU A 53 -16.20 -3.42 16.60
N VAL A 54 -16.13 -3.08 17.89
CA VAL A 54 -15.00 -2.31 18.46
C VAL A 54 -13.68 -3.04 18.20
N SER A 55 -13.60 -4.32 18.58
CA SER A 55 -12.39 -5.12 18.43
C SER A 55 -11.97 -5.25 16.95
N ARG A 56 -12.95 -5.40 16.05
CA ARG A 56 -12.72 -5.48 14.61
C ARG A 56 -12.20 -4.16 14.03
N VAL A 57 -12.78 -3.03 14.41
CA VAL A 57 -12.31 -1.70 14.01
C VAL A 57 -10.88 -1.45 14.47
N ASP A 58 -10.56 -1.79 15.73
CA ASP A 58 -9.22 -1.63 16.28
C ASP A 58 -8.19 -2.50 15.55
N TYR A 59 -8.53 -3.77 15.27
CA TYR A 59 -7.69 -4.65 14.47
C TYR A 59 -7.41 -4.07 13.08
N LEU A 60 -8.44 -3.63 12.35
CA LEU A 60 -8.31 -3.11 10.99
C LEU A 60 -7.47 -1.82 10.97
N LYS A 61 -7.64 -0.94 11.95
CA LYS A 61 -6.80 0.28 12.11
C LYS A 61 -5.34 -0.07 12.34
N ASN A 62 -5.06 -1.03 13.22
CA ASN A 62 -3.70 -1.47 13.48
C ASN A 62 -3.06 -2.11 12.24
N ARG A 63 -3.81 -2.95 11.52
CA ARG A 63 -3.31 -3.60 10.30
C ARG A 63 -2.99 -2.58 9.21
N LEU A 64 -3.84 -1.58 9.00
CA LEU A 64 -3.56 -0.49 8.05
C LEU A 64 -2.31 0.29 8.46
N LYS A 65 -2.18 0.64 9.75
CA LYS A 65 -1.00 1.34 10.28
C LYS A 65 0.29 0.55 10.08
N GLU A 66 0.26 -0.77 10.29
CA GLU A 66 1.42 -1.64 10.03
C GLU A 66 1.81 -1.61 8.55
N LEU A 67 0.82 -1.68 7.65
CA LEU A 67 1.03 -1.69 6.21
C LEU A 67 1.59 -0.35 5.72
N GLU A 68 1.07 0.76 6.22
CA GLU A 68 1.58 2.12 5.95
C GLU A 68 2.98 2.33 6.52
N SER A 69 3.29 1.74 7.68
CA SER A 69 4.64 1.82 8.26
C SER A 69 5.67 1.03 7.46
N ARG A 70 5.30 -0.12 6.90
CA ARG A 70 6.20 -0.97 6.10
C ARG A 70 6.32 -0.48 4.66
N TYR A 71 5.25 0.08 4.12
CA TYR A 71 5.16 0.53 2.73
C TYR A 71 4.61 1.96 2.67
N PRO A 72 5.40 2.99 3.06
CA PRO A 72 4.91 4.37 3.17
C PRO A 72 4.30 4.95 1.90
N TRP A 73 4.68 4.42 0.73
CA TRP A 73 4.15 4.84 -0.55
C TRP A 73 2.65 4.51 -0.73
N ILE A 74 2.14 3.49 -0.04
CA ILE A 74 0.79 2.99 -0.28
C ILE A 74 -0.31 3.97 0.11
N SER A 75 -0.07 4.81 1.12
CA SER A 75 -1.00 5.85 1.57
C SER A 75 -0.92 7.12 0.72
N THR A 76 0.10 7.27 -0.14
CA THR A 76 0.30 8.48 -0.96
C THR A 76 -0.62 8.55 -2.17
N GLY A 77 -1.27 7.44 -2.54
CA GLY A 77 -2.05 7.32 -3.77
C GLY A 77 -1.21 7.38 -5.05
N ARG A 78 0.12 7.34 -4.94
CA ARG A 78 1.03 7.30 -6.08
C ARG A 78 1.40 5.85 -6.41
N PRO A 79 1.60 5.52 -7.70
CA PRO A 79 2.18 4.23 -8.08
C PRO A 79 3.52 4.01 -7.35
N SER A 80 3.71 2.81 -6.80
CA SER A 80 4.90 2.39 -6.05
C SER A 80 6.23 2.62 -6.81
N GLU A 81 6.16 2.63 -8.13
CA GLU A 81 7.27 2.85 -9.06
C GLU A 81 7.85 4.25 -8.88
N ILE A 82 7.03 5.25 -8.58
CA ILE A 82 7.49 6.64 -8.41
C ILE A 82 8.46 6.79 -7.22
N PRO A 83 8.11 6.39 -5.98
CA PRO A 83 9.07 6.37 -4.88
C PRO A 83 10.24 5.41 -5.10
N PHE A 84 10.02 4.28 -5.79
CA PHE A 84 11.11 3.36 -6.15
C PHE A 84 12.20 4.06 -6.97
N TRP A 85 11.84 4.81 -8.02
CA TRP A 85 12.78 5.54 -8.87
C TRP A 85 13.39 6.78 -8.22
N ILE A 86 12.66 7.48 -7.34
CA ILE A 86 13.18 8.67 -6.63
C ILE A 86 14.23 8.29 -5.58
N ASN A 87 14.05 7.16 -4.90
CA ASN A 87 14.95 6.73 -3.81
C ASN A 87 16.12 5.86 -4.27
N SER A 88 16.13 5.39 -5.53
CA SER A 88 17.25 4.60 -6.08
C SER A 88 18.34 5.47 -6.73
N THR A 89 18.15 6.78 -6.78
CA THR A 89 19.14 7.77 -7.24
C THR A 89 19.90 8.49 -6.12
N ALA A 90 19.68 8.12 -4.86
CA ALA A 90 20.35 8.68 -3.68
C ALA A 90 21.56 7.86 -3.25
#